data_AF-A0A6N6L9K4-F1
#
_entry.id   AF-A0A6N6L9K4-F1
#
_cell.length_a   1.000
_cell.length_b   1.000
_cell.length_c   1.000
_cell.angle_alpha   90.00
_cell.angle_beta   90.00
_cell.angle_gamma   90.00
#
_symmetry.space_group_name_H-M   'P 1'
#
loop_
_entity.id
_entity.type
_entity.pdbx_description
1 polymer ?
#
loop_
_entity_poly.entity_id
_entity_poly.type
_entity_poly.pdbx_seq_one_letter_code
_entity_poly.pdbx_strand_id
1 'polypeptide(L)' 'MRPQRPSIANVLPADARDALVKAYQTAPSAADPLRRQKAIEKTTQRIKQQYPELFHLPKEIES' A
#
# COMPACT_ATOMS: atom_id res chain seq x y z
N MET A 1 -26.96 -12.49 11.44
CA MET A 1 -25.92 -12.27 10.42
C MET A 1 -24.71 -11.64 11.09
N ARG A 2 -23.51 -12.24 11.01
CA ARG A 2 -22.29 -11.62 11.56
C ARG A 2 -21.74 -10.63 10.51
N PRO A 3 -21.42 -9.38 10.86
CA PRO A 3 -20.76 -8.47 9.93
C PRO A 3 -19.39 -9.07 9.58
N GLN A 4 -19.19 -9.42 8.31
CA GLN A 4 -17.87 -9.77 7.81
C GLN A 4 -17.02 -8.50 7.94
N ARG A 5 -16.00 -8.53 8.80
CA ARG A 5 -14.96 -7.49 8.77
C ARG A 5 -14.42 -7.45 7.35
N PRO A 6 -14.33 -6.29 6.69
CA PRO A 6 -13.73 -6.22 5.37
C PRO A 6 -12.33 -6.83 5.49
N SER A 7 -12.08 -7.91 4.75
CA SER A 7 -10.73 -8.47 4.68
C SER A 7 -9.80 -7.34 4.24
N ILE A 8 -8.66 -7.19 4.89
CA ILE A 8 -7.63 -6.19 4.53
C ILE A 8 -7.26 -6.31 3.03
N ALA A 9 -7.39 -7.52 2.46
CA ALA A 9 -7.27 -7.80 1.04
C ALA A 9 -8.21 -6.96 0.13
N ASN A 10 -9.29 -6.41 0.65
CA ASN A 10 -10.29 -5.62 -0.06
C ASN A 10 -10.16 -4.10 0.15
N VAL A 11 -9.15 -3.64 0.89
CA VAL A 11 -8.95 -2.21 1.17
C VAL A 11 -8.17 -1.53 0.04
N LEU A 12 -7.25 -2.25 -0.62
CA LEU A 12 -6.49 -1.73 -1.75
C LEU A 12 -7.08 -2.22 -3.09
N PRO A 13 -7.24 -1.32 -4.08
CA PRO A 13 -7.55 -1.66 -5.46
C PRO A 13 -6.57 -2.69 -6.05
N ALA A 14 -7.04 -3.46 -7.02
CA ALA A 14 -6.23 -4.52 -7.63
C ALA A 14 -4.93 -3.98 -8.23
N ASP A 15 -4.96 -2.84 -8.93
CA ASP A 15 -3.79 -2.22 -9.53
C ASP A 15 -2.77 -1.77 -8.48
N ALA A 16 -3.23 -1.24 -7.34
CA ALA A 16 -2.37 -0.81 -6.25
C ALA A 16 -1.63 -2.00 -5.62
N ARG A 17 -2.31 -3.15 -5.46
CA ARG A 17 -1.69 -4.39 -4.99
C ARG A 17 -0.65 -4.91 -5.98
N ASP A 18 -0.99 -4.98 -7.26
CA ASP A 18 -0.06 -5.39 -8.33
C ASP A 18 1.18 -4.50 -8.39
N ALA A 19 1.00 -3.18 -8.24
CA ALA A 19 2.11 -2.24 -8.19
C ALA A 19 3.05 -2.51 -7.00
N LEU A 20 2.51 -2.79 -5.81
CA LEU A 20 3.31 -3.12 -4.62
C LEU A 20 4.04 -4.47 -4.77
N VAL A 21 3.38 -5.47 -5.34
CA VAL A 21 4.01 -6.77 -5.65
C VAL A 21 5.18 -6.58 -6.61
N LYS A 22 5.00 -5.77 -7.67
CA LYS A 22 6.06 -5.43 -8.61
C LYS A 22 7.22 -4.68 -7.94
N ALA A 23 6.91 -3.75 -7.04
CA ALA A 23 7.93 -3.05 -6.27
C ALA A 23 8.74 -3.99 -5.36
N TYR A 24 8.07 -4.94 -4.72
CA TYR A 24 8.70 -5.96 -3.87
C TYR A 24 9.64 -6.89 -4.64
N GLN A 25 9.29 -7.22 -5.90
CA GLN A 25 10.13 -8.03 -6.79
C GLN A 25 11.42 -7.30 -7.22
N THR A 26 11.58 -6.02 -6.89
CA THR A 26 12.83 -5.29 -7.18
C THR A 26 14.00 -5.96 -6.45
N ALA A 27 14.99 -6.40 -7.22
CA ALA A 27 16.21 -6.97 -6.69
C ALA A 27 17.09 -5.87 -6.06
N PRO A 28 17.58 -6.04 -4.83
CA PRO A 28 18.64 -5.20 -4.30
C PRO A 28 19.93 -5.40 -5.12
N SER A 29 20.79 -4.39 -5.12
CA SER A 29 22.07 -4.43 -5.84
C SER A 29 23.21 -4.05 -4.90
N ALA A 30 24.45 -4.47 -5.21
CA ALA A 30 25.61 -4.11 -4.38
C ALA A 30 25.80 -2.58 -4.25
N ALA A 31 25.46 -1.83 -5.30
CA ALA A 31 25.50 -0.37 -5.31
C ALA A 31 24.31 0.29 -4.59
N ASP A 32 23.18 -0.42 -4.45
CA ASP A 32 21.99 0.07 -3.73
C ASP A 32 21.28 -1.12 -3.06
N PRO A 33 21.66 -1.45 -1.81
CA PRO A 33 21.07 -2.56 -1.07
C PRO A 33 19.62 -2.26 -0.63
N LEU A 34 19.25 -0.98 -0.55
CA LEU A 34 17.91 -0.53 -0.16
C LEU A 34 16.97 -0.35 -1.35
N ARG A 35 17.36 -0.77 -2.55
CA ARG A 35 16.64 -0.51 -3.80
C ARG A 35 15.21 -1.03 -3.76
N ARG A 36 15.01 -2.21 -3.16
CA ARG A 36 13.68 -2.78 -2.94
C ARG A 36 12.84 -1.91 -2.01
N GLN A 37 13.39 -1.49 -0.88
CA GLN A 37 12.69 -0.65 0.08
C GLN A 37 12.28 0.69 -0.57
N LYS A 38 13.22 1.35 -1.26
CA LYS A 38 12.95 2.58 -2.01
C LYS A 38 11.86 2.39 -3.08
N ALA A 39 11.85 1.26 -3.78
CA ALA A 39 10.81 0.94 -4.76
C ALA A 39 9.43 0.79 -4.11
N ILE A 40 9.36 0.12 -2.95
CA ILE A 40 8.13 -0.04 -2.17
C ILE A 40 7.66 1.32 -1.65
N GLU A 41 8.54 2.13 -1.08
CA GLU A 41 8.20 3.46 -0.55
C GLU A 41 7.69 4.39 -1.64
N LYS A 42 8.39 4.45 -2.78
CA LYS A 42 7.98 5.25 -3.94
C LYS A 42 6.60 4.83 -4.46
N THR A 43 6.38 3.52 -4.56
CA THR A 43 5.09 2.96 -4.99
C THR A 43 3.99 3.27 -3.96
N THR A 44 4.30 3.17 -2.68
CA THR A 44 3.37 3.49 -1.58
C THR A 44 2.96 4.96 -1.63
N GLN A 45 3.91 5.89 -1.83
CA GLN A 45 3.60 7.32 -1.97
C GLN A 45 2.69 7.58 -3.19
N ARG A 46 2.96 6.91 -4.31
CA ARG A 46 2.10 7.01 -5.50
C ARG A 46 0.68 6.51 -5.22
N ILE A 47 0.54 5.37 -4.57
CA ILE A 47 -0.77 4.81 -4.21
C ILE A 47 -1.53 5.74 -3.26
N LYS A 48 -0.86 6.35 -2.28
CA LYS A 48 -1.48 7.36 -1.39
C LYS A 48 -2.00 8.58 -2.14
N GLN A 49 -1.29 9.01 -3.19
CA GLN A 49 -1.72 10.12 -4.05
C GLN A 49 -2.87 9.72 -4.98
N GLN A 50 -2.88 8.48 -5.46
CA GLN A 50 -3.92 7.97 -6.37
C GLN A 50 -5.22 7.64 -5.62
N TYR A 51 -5.12 7.19 -4.38
CA TYR A 51 -6.25 6.73 -3.58
C TYR A 51 -6.28 7.37 -2.19
N PRO A 52 -6.36 8.72 -2.10
CA PRO A 52 -6.28 9.42 -0.82
C PRO A 52 -7.39 8.96 0.16
N GLU A 53 -8.57 8.65 -0.37
CA GLU A 53 -9.74 8.15 0.38
C GLU A 53 -9.48 6.87 1.18
N LEU A 54 -8.53 6.04 0.76
CA LEU A 54 -8.18 4.78 1.44
C LEU A 54 -7.24 4.99 2.64
N PHE A 55 -6.60 6.16 2.74
CA PHE A 55 -5.61 6.46 3.77
C PHE A 55 -6.10 7.54 4.75
N HIS A 56 -7.33 8.00 4.62
CA HIS A 56 -7.98 8.83 5.62
C HIS A 56 -8.40 7.94 6.79
N LEU A 57 -7.75 8.13 7.95
CA LEU A 57 -8.24 7.55 9.20
C LEU A 57 -9.66 8.11 9.45
N PRO A 58 -10.67 7.28 9.77
CA PRO A 58 -11.96 7.79 10.19
C PRO A 58 -11.73 8.66 11.41
N LYS A 59 -12.08 9.94 11.31
CA LYS A 59 -11.96 10.95 12.37
C LYS A 59 -13.05 10.78 13.45
N GLU A 60 -13.53 9.55 13.65
CA GLU A 60 -14.70 9.22 14.48
C GLU A 60 -14.34 8.44 15.75
N ILE A 61 -13.14 8.65 16.30
CA ILE A 61 -12.78 8.18 17.65
C ILE A 61 -12.27 9.36 18.48
N GLU A 62 -13.01 10.48 18.45
CA GLU A 62 -12.93 11.53 19.47
C GLU A 62 -14.36 12.03 19.71
N SER A 63 -15.04 11.42 20.68
CA SER A 63 -16.24 11.94 21.35
C SER A 63 -16.07 11.75 22.84
#